data_AF-A0A3D2Q0Q5-F1
#
_entry.id   AF-A0A3D2Q0Q5-F1
#
_cell.length_a   1.000
_cell.length_b   1.000
_cell.length_c   1.000
_cell.angle_alpha   90.00
_cell.angle_beta   90.00
_cell.angle_gamma   90.00
#
_symmetry.space_group_name_H-M   'P 1'
#
loop_
_entity.id
_entity.type
_entity.pdbx_description
1 polymer ?
#
loop_
_entity_poly.entity_id
_entity_poly.type
_entity_poly.pdbx_seq_one_letter_code
_entity_poly.pdbx_strand_id
1 'polypeptide(L)'
;MNIGILGLGTVGGGVVNVLNKNQSEIARRSGVNIQVTHAAVRDINQDRICPTDHLKLTQDPFEIVNNTNIDIVLELMGGTGLAKE
;
A
#
# COMPACT_ATOMS: atom_id res chain seq x y z
N MET A 1 -4.32 -3.07 11.83
CA MET A 1 -4.37 -1.81 11.06
C MET A 1 -4.04 -2.11 9.62
N ASN A 2 -4.99 -1.88 8.73
CA ASN A 2 -4.91 -2.17 7.31
C ASN A 2 -4.51 -0.90 6.55
N ILE A 3 -3.46 -1.02 5.76
CA ILE A 3 -2.97 0.04 4.89
C ILE A 3 -3.34 -0.27 3.44
N GLY A 4 -3.85 0.74 2.75
CA GLY A 4 -3.97 0.78 1.29
C GLY A 4 -2.91 1.70 0.70
N ILE A 5 -2.29 1.29 -0.40
CA ILE A 5 -1.27 2.10 -1.08
C ILE A 5 -1.77 2.51 -2.46
N LEU A 6 -1.70 3.79 -2.79
CA LEU A 6 -1.89 4.27 -4.16
C LEU A 6 -0.51 4.43 -4.78
N GLY A 7 -0.14 3.59 -5.74
CA GLY A 7 1.18 3.62 -6.38
C GLY A 7 2.17 2.64 -5.77
N LEU A 8 2.53 1.62 -6.54
CA LEU A 8 3.42 0.53 -6.12
C LEU A 8 4.69 0.46 -7.00
N GLY A 9 5.29 1.63 -7.24
CA GLY A 9 6.61 1.78 -7.88
C GLY A 9 7.75 1.59 -6.88
N THR A 10 8.89 2.26 -7.09
CA THR A 10 10.07 2.14 -6.23
C THR A 10 9.79 2.47 -4.76
N VAL A 11 9.10 3.58 -4.49
CA VAL A 11 8.80 4.00 -3.11
C VAL A 11 7.75 3.08 -2.48
N GLY A 12 6.61 2.86 -3.15
CA GLY A 12 5.55 1.99 -2.65
C GLY A 12 6.02 0.57 -2.37
N GLY A 13 6.81 -0.02 -3.28
CA GLY A 13 7.39 -1.35 -3.06
C GLY A 13 8.41 -1.37 -1.90
N GLY A 14 9.21 -0.31 -1.75
CA GLY A 14 10.10 -0.15 -0.59
C GLY A 14 9.34 -0.11 0.73
N VAL A 15 8.20 0.60 0.78
CA VAL A 15 7.33 0.65 1.95
C VAL A 15 6.80 -0.73 2.31
N VAL A 16 6.29 -1.50 1.34
CA VAL A 16 5.84 -2.89 1.57
C VAL A 16 6.96 -3.74 2.17
N ASN A 17 8.17 -3.68 1.59
CA ASN A 17 9.31 -4.45 2.06
C ASN A 17 9.72 -4.08 3.49
N VAL A 18 9.77 -2.79 3.82
CA VAL A 18 10.16 -2.30 5.15
C VAL A 18 9.11 -2.68 6.19
N LEU A 19 7.82 -2.54 5.89
CA LEU A 19 6.75 -2.91 6.81
C LEU A 19 6.73 -4.42 7.07
N ASN A 20 6.85 -5.24 6.04
CA ASN A 20 6.89 -6.70 6.19
C ASN A 20 8.11 -7.15 6.99
N LYS A 21 9.30 -6.61 6.67
CA LYS A 21 10.55 -6.99 7.35
C LYS A 21 10.56 -6.62 8.83
N ASN A 22 9.92 -5.51 9.20
CA ASN A 22 9.96 -4.97 10.56
C ASN A 22 8.65 -5.16 11.33
N GLN A 23 7.71 -5.97 10.83
CA GLN A 23 6.36 -6.10 11.38
C GLN A 23 6.36 -6.38 12.89
N SER A 24 7.16 -7.36 13.35
CA SER A 24 7.25 -7.73 14.77
C SER A 24 7.80 -6.60 15.65
N GLU A 25 8.79 -5.84 15.16
CA GLU A 25 9.39 -4.74 15.93
C GLU A 25 8.47 -3.52 15.96
N ILE A 26 7.77 -3.23 14.85
CA ILE A 26 6.75 -2.18 14.78
C ILE A 26 5.61 -2.51 15.75
N ALA A 27 5.12 -3.75 15.74
CA ALA A 27 4.06 -4.19 16.64
C ALA A 27 4.49 -4.10 18.10
N ARG A 28 5.73 -4.51 18.43
CA ARG A 28 6.28 -4.40 19.78
C ARG A 28 6.35 -2.96 20.30
N ARG A 29 6.68 -1.98 19.44
CA ARG A 29 6.83 -0.56 19.83
C ARG A 29 5.51 0.21 19.82
N SER A 30 4.67 -0.04 18.82
CA SER A 30 3.41 0.70 18.62
C SER A 30 2.21 0.05 19.27
N GLY A 31 2.29 -1.24 19.63
CA GLY A 31 1.14 -2.04 20.05
C GLY A 31 0.18 -2.41 18.90
N VAL A 32 0.51 -2.05 17.65
CA VAL A 32 -0.37 -2.22 16.50
C VAL A 32 0.28 -3.12 15.45
N ASN A 33 -0.46 -4.15 15.02
CA ASN A 33 -0.10 -4.92 13.83
C ASN A 33 -0.51 -4.13 12.58
N ILE A 34 0.50 -3.72 11.81
CA ILE A 34 0.33 -3.01 10.54
C ILE A 34 0.50 -4.00 9.39
N GLN A 35 -0.40 -3.95 8.42
CA GLN A 35 -0.32 -4.77 7.21
C GLN A 35 -0.78 -3.98 5.99
N VAL A 36 -0.03 -4.09 4.89
CA VAL A 36 -0.49 -3.60 3.59
C VAL A 36 -1.39 -4.67 2.99
N THR A 37 -2.60 -4.28 2.60
CA THR A 37 -3.63 -5.21 2.14
C THR A 37 -4.08 -4.95 0.70
N HIS A 38 -3.99 -3.70 0.27
CA HIS A 38 -4.44 -3.25 -1.05
C HIS A 38 -3.41 -2.35 -1.68
N ALA A 39 -3.28 -2.42 -3.00
CA ALA A 39 -2.51 -1.45 -3.76
C ALA A 39 -3.15 -1.09 -5.10
N ALA A 40 -3.27 0.21 -5.39
CA ALA A 40 -3.73 0.72 -6.67
C ALA A 40 -2.52 0.97 -7.60
N VAL A 41 -2.58 0.43 -8.81
CA VAL A 41 -1.48 0.40 -9.77
C VAL A 41 -2.01 0.59 -11.18
N ARG A 42 -1.20 1.15 -12.09
CA ARG A 42 -1.63 1.33 -13.49
C ARG A 42 -1.65 0.02 -14.26
N ASP A 43 -0.72 -0.88 -13.98
CA ASP A 43 -0.61 -2.18 -14.63
C ASP A 43 -0.42 -3.26 -13.56
N ILE A 44 -1.36 -4.19 -13.48
CA ILE A 44 -1.35 -5.29 -12.50
C ILE A 44 -0.29 -6.36 -12.80
N ASN A 45 0.14 -6.48 -14.07
CA ASN A 45 1.10 -7.48 -14.51
C ASN A 45 2.55 -6.98 -14.50
N GLN A 46 2.76 -5.71 -14.16
CA GLN A 46 4.09 -5.12 -14.06
C GLN A 46 4.89 -5.78 -12.91
N ASP A 47 6.12 -6.21 -13.20
CA ASP A 47 7.06 -6.70 -12.20
C ASP A 47 7.32 -5.66 -11.10
N ARG A 48 7.44 -6.12 -9.86
CA ARG A 48 7.62 -5.26 -8.68
C ARG A 48 8.77 -5.73 -7.79
N ILE A 49 9.33 -4.76 -7.08
CA ILE A 49 10.44 -5.00 -6.13
C ILE A 49 9.98 -5.57 -4.79
N CYS A 50 8.69 -5.85 -4.62
CA CYS A 50 8.09 -6.31 -3.38
C CYS A 50 7.11 -7.46 -3.64
N PRO A 51 6.86 -8.33 -2.65
CA PRO A 51 5.87 -9.39 -2.79
C PRO A 51 4.48 -8.77 -2.95
N THR A 52 3.66 -9.40 -3.81
CA THR A 52 2.28 -8.97 -4.07
C THR A 52 1.25 -10.08 -3.89
N ASP A 53 1.68 -11.30 -3.55
CA ASP A 53 0.83 -12.50 -3.47
C ASP A 53 -0.34 -12.35 -2.47
N HIS A 54 -0.19 -11.46 -1.49
CA HIS A 54 -1.18 -11.18 -0.45
C HIS A 54 -1.82 -9.80 -0.57
N LEU A 55 -1.49 -9.05 -1.64
CA LEU A 55 -2.05 -7.73 -1.91
C LEU A 55 -3.20 -7.85 -2.90
N LYS A 56 -4.34 -7.24 -2.58
CA LYS A 56 -5.37 -6.99 -3.58
C LYS A 56 -4.94 -5.83 -4.46
N LEU A 57 -4.48 -6.15 -5.67
CA LEU A 57 -4.14 -5.15 -6.69
C LEU A 57 -5.40 -4.68 -7.41
N THR A 58 -5.49 -3.38 -7.65
CA THR A 58 -6.58 -2.76 -8.41
C THR A 58 -6.03 -1.66 -9.32
N GLN A 59 -6.74 -1.36 -10.40
CA GLN A 59 -6.46 -0.20 -11.24
C GLN A 59 -7.29 1.03 -10.85
N ASP A 60 -8.24 0.86 -9.93
CA ASP A 60 -9.09 1.94 -9.43
C ASP A 60 -8.64 2.36 -8.01
N PRO A 61 -8.02 3.55 -7.83
CA PRO A 61 -7.63 4.02 -6.51
C PRO A 61 -8.83 4.29 -5.57
N PHE A 62 -10.03 4.54 -6.12
CA PHE A 62 -11.21 4.79 -5.30
C PHE A 62 -11.73 3.53 -4.60
N GLU A 63 -11.41 2.33 -5.11
CA GLU A 63 -11.65 1.08 -4.39
C GLU A 63 -10.83 0.97 -3.10
N ILE A 64 -9.75 1.75 -2.97
CA ILE A 64 -8.93 1.81 -1.75
C ILE A 64 -9.40 2.95 -0.86
N VAL A 65 -9.57 4.15 -1.41
CA VAL A 65 -9.95 5.35 -0.63
C VAL A 65 -11.32 5.19 0.02
N ASN A 66 -12.28 4.55 -0.66
CA ASN A 66 -13.64 4.36 -0.16
C ASN A 66 -13.82 3.07 0.66
N ASN A 67 -12.75 2.29 0.87
CA ASN A 67 -12.86 1.01 1.57
C ASN A 67 -12.83 1.19 3.09
N THR A 68 -13.96 0.91 3.74
CA THR A 68 -14.10 1.03 5.19
C THR A 68 -13.23 0.07 6.00
N ASN A 69 -12.64 -0.96 5.36
CA ASN A 69 -11.68 -1.87 6.00
C ASN A 69 -10.24 -1.35 5.95
N ILE A 70 -9.97 -0.22 5.28
CA ILE A 70 -8.65 0.40 5.20
C ILE A 70 -8.59 1.55 6.19
N ASP A 71 -7.65 1.47 7.13
CA ASP A 71 -7.49 2.47 8.20
C ASP A 71 -6.67 3.68 7.74
N ILE A 72 -5.68 3.44 6.86
CA ILE A 72 -4.75 4.47 6.37
C ILE A 72 -4.52 4.26 4.87
N VAL A 73 -4.59 5.34 4.11
CA VAL A 73 -4.21 5.40 2.70
C VAL A 73 -2.85 6.10 2.56
N LEU A 74 -1.92 5.49 1.83
CA LEU A 74 -0.64 6.09 1.45
C LEU A 74 -0.66 6.45 -0.04
N GLU A 75 -0.59 7.73 -0.38
CA GLU A 75 -0.49 8.19 -1.77
C GLU A 75 0.99 8.29 -2.18
N LEU A 76 1.37 7.52 -3.19
CA LEU A 76 2.75 7.33 -3.70
C LEU A 76 2.78 7.16 -5.24
N MET A 77 1.72 7.54 -5.95
CA MET A 77 1.64 7.46 -7.42
C MET A 77 2.47 8.55 -8.10
N GLY A 78 2.65 9.68 -7.41
CA GLY A 78 3.31 10.86 -7.95
C GLY A 78 2.44 11.64 -8.94
N GLY A 79 2.82 12.90 -9.20
CA GLY A 79 1.99 13.87 -9.89
C GLY A 79 1.02 14.58 -8.94
N THR A 80 0.34 15.64 -9.41
CA THR A 80 -0.47 16.52 -8.56
C THR A 80 -1.97 16.52 -8.90
N GLY A 81 -2.41 15.84 -9.96
CA GLY A 81 -3.83 15.74 -10.34
C GLY A 81 -4.58 14.81 -9.39
N LEU A 82 -4.59 13.51 -9.69
CA LEU A 82 -5.22 12.46 -8.87
C LEU A 82 -4.78 12.42 -7.40
N ALA A 83 -3.60 12.96 -7.07
CA ALA A 83 -3.14 13.02 -5.69
C ALA A 83 -3.82 14.13 -4.86
N LYS A 84 -4.33 15.17 -5.53
CA LYS A 84 -4.91 16.37 -4.89
C LYS A 84 -6.43 16.42 -5.02
N GLU A 85 -6.96 16.07 -6.19
CA GLU A 85 -8.38 16.07 -6.52
C GLU A 85 -9.08 14.82 -6.01
#